data_AF-A0A8T6SHF9-F1
#
_entry.id   AF-A0A8T6SHF9-F1
#
_cell.length_a   1.000
_cell.length_b   1.000
_cell.length_c   1.000
_cell.angle_alpha   90.00
_cell.angle_beta   90.00
_cell.angle_gamma   90.00
#
_symmetry.space_group_name_H-M   'P 1'
#
loop_
_entity.id
_entity.type
_entity.pdbx_description
1 polymer ?
#
loop_
_entity_poly.entity_id
_entity_poly.type
_entity_poly.pdbx_seq_one_letter_code
_entity_poly.pdbx_strand_id
1 'polypeptide(L)'
;MFGTDERDWKILIFLMLVSLILAAGCIGDQSREITPPKPKADSPTPHGNFGTGGEGKNLSSREDQLVGLYDYAIPSVVSIEVYSNSSQEGTVSRRASGTGFVYDAEGHIITNEHVIRS
;
A
#
# COMPACT_ATOMS: atom_id res chain seq x y z
N MET A 1 17.43 -56.01 25.50
CA MET A 1 16.41 -56.30 24.47
C MET A 1 15.10 -55.71 24.95
N PHE A 2 14.81 -54.46 24.61
CA PHE A 2 13.54 -53.82 24.93
C PHE A 2 12.69 -53.86 23.65
N GLY A 3 11.79 -54.84 23.56
CA GLY A 3 10.80 -54.88 22.49
C GLY A 3 9.75 -53.83 22.81
N THR A 4 9.85 -52.66 22.19
CA THR A 4 8.76 -51.68 22.21
C THR A 4 7.59 -52.28 21.44
N ASP A 5 6.47 -52.45 22.13
CA ASP A 5 5.22 -52.96 21.58
C ASP A 5 4.70 -51.96 20.52
N GLU A 6 3.94 -52.42 19.52
CA GLU A 6 3.34 -51.57 18.48
C GLU A 6 2.45 -50.47 19.11
N ARG A 7 1.94 -50.73 20.31
CA ARG A 7 1.19 -49.79 21.14
C ARG A 7 2.05 -48.63 21.65
N ASP A 8 3.33 -48.86 21.93
CA ASP A 8 4.22 -47.84 22.49
C ASP A 8 4.52 -46.74 21.48
N TRP A 9 4.79 -47.10 20.22
CA TRP A 9 5.02 -46.12 19.15
C TRP A 9 3.76 -45.30 18.83
N LYS A 10 2.58 -45.93 18.87
CA LYS A 10 1.29 -45.22 18.70
C LYS A 10 1.03 -44.24 19.84
N ILE A 11 1.37 -44.61 21.08
CA ILE A 11 1.27 -43.72 22.25
C ILE A 11 2.23 -42.54 22.11
N LEU A 12 3.48 -42.78 21.67
CA LEU A 12 4.45 -41.70 21.44
C LEU A 12 4.01 -40.73 20.35
N ILE A 13 3.46 -41.22 19.23
CA ILE A 13 2.89 -40.38 18.18
C ILE A 13 1.70 -39.56 18.72
N PHE A 14 0.81 -40.20 19.48
CA PHE A 14 -0.35 -39.51 20.05
C PHE A 14 0.09 -38.39 21.01
N LEU A 15 1.07 -38.66 21.89
CA LEU A 15 1.62 -37.65 22.79
C LEU A 15 2.31 -36.51 22.03
N MET A 16 3.03 -36.81 20.94
CA MET A 16 3.64 -35.79 20.08
C MET A 16 2.58 -34.90 19.41
N LEU A 17 1.50 -35.49 18.87
CA LEU A 17 0.41 -34.75 18.22
C LEU A 17 -0.35 -33.87 19.22
N VAL A 18 -0.65 -34.38 20.43
CA VAL A 18 -1.30 -33.60 21.49
C VAL A 18 -0.43 -32.43 21.93
N SER A 19 0.88 -32.62 22.07
CA SER A 19 1.82 -31.55 22.39
C SER A 19 1.86 -30.46 21.31
N LEU A 20 1.79 -30.84 20.03
CA LEU A 20 1.80 -29.90 18.91
C LEU A 20 0.52 -29.04 18.88
N ILE A 21 -0.63 -29.64 19.17
CA ILE A 21 -1.92 -28.95 19.21
C ILE A 21 -1.99 -27.97 20.39
N LEU A 22 -1.46 -28.34 21.56
CA LEU A 22 -1.39 -27.43 22.71
C LEU A 22 -0.47 -26.22 22.46
N ALA A 23 0.60 -26.38 21.69
CA ALA A 23 1.51 -25.29 21.35
C ALA A 23 0.90 -24.27 20.36
N ALA A 24 -0.09 -24.68 19.57
CA ALA A 24 -0.75 -23.81 18.59
C ALA A 24 -1.84 -22.89 19.20
N GLY A 25 -2.17 -23.04 20.48
CA GLY A 25 -3.26 -22.33 21.15
C GLY A 25 -2.95 -20.89 21.61
N CYS A 26 -1.77 -20.34 21.33
CA CYS A 26 -1.39 -19.00 21.78
C CYS A 26 -1.13 -18.03 20.61
N ILE A 27 -2.20 -17.61 19.93
CA ILE A 27 -2.21 -16.32 19.23
C ILE A 27 -3.48 -15.59 19.67
N GLY A 28 -3.35 -14.86 20.78
CA GLY A 28 -4.33 -13.86 21.17
C GLY A 28 -4.29 -12.74 20.15
N ASP A 29 -5.30 -12.68 19.30
CA ASP A 29 -5.51 -11.60 18.35
C ASP A 29 -5.98 -10.36 19.12
N GLN A 30 -5.02 -9.58 19.63
CA GLN A 30 -5.25 -8.23 20.13
C GLN A 30 -5.47 -7.32 18.93
N SER A 31 -6.71 -7.29 18.43
CA SER A 31 -7.19 -6.24 17.55
C SER A 31 -7.16 -4.91 18.30
N ARG A 32 -6.04 -4.19 18.23
CA ARG A 32 -5.99 -2.77 18.56
C ARG A 32 -6.56 -2.04 17.35
N GLU A 33 -7.81 -1.62 17.48
CA GLU A 33 -8.42 -0.65 16.59
C GLU A 33 -7.69 0.69 16.79
N ILE A 34 -6.65 0.91 15.99
CA ILE A 34 -6.00 2.22 15.91
C ILE A 34 -6.93 3.05 15.04
N THR A 35 -7.87 3.77 15.63
CA THR A 35 -8.58 4.82 14.90
C THR A 35 -7.50 5.77 14.38
N PRO A 36 -7.30 5.90 13.05
CA PRO A 36 -6.37 6.89 12.55
C PRO A 36 -6.85 8.25 13.04
N PRO A 37 -5.98 9.13 13.56
CA PRO A 37 -6.36 10.51 13.73
C PRO A 37 -6.77 11.00 12.34
N LYS A 38 -8.07 11.33 12.18
CA LYS A 38 -8.56 12.05 11.02
C LYS A 38 -7.56 13.17 10.78
N PRO A 39 -6.83 13.18 9.64
CA PRO A 39 -5.94 14.28 9.35
C PRO A 39 -6.79 15.53 9.47
N LYS A 40 -6.43 16.39 10.42
CA LYS A 40 -6.91 17.76 10.38
C LYS A 40 -6.24 18.30 9.14
N ALA A 41 -6.99 18.24 8.04
CA ALA A 41 -6.64 18.92 6.81
C ALA A 41 -6.74 20.42 7.13
N ASP A 42 -5.73 20.93 7.84
CA ASP A 42 -5.26 22.28 7.61
C ASP A 42 -4.57 22.21 6.23
N SER A 43 -5.38 22.01 5.19
CA SER A 43 -4.96 22.31 3.83
C SER A 43 -4.51 23.76 3.90
N PRO A 44 -3.28 24.11 3.52
CA PRO A 44 -3.10 25.41 2.92
C PRO A 44 -3.99 25.37 1.70
N THR A 45 -5.23 25.84 1.83
CA THR A 45 -6.02 26.29 0.70
C THR A 45 -5.04 27.20 -0.03
N PRO A 46 -4.64 26.90 -1.28
CA PRO A 46 -3.93 27.87 -2.06
C PRO A 46 -4.92 29.02 -2.21
N HIS A 47 -4.81 30.01 -1.34
CA HIS A 47 -5.40 31.32 -1.54
C HIS A 47 -4.60 31.90 -2.70
N GLY A 48 -4.92 31.42 -3.90
CA GLY A 48 -4.61 32.12 -5.12
C GLY A 48 -5.35 33.43 -5.01
N ASN A 49 -4.62 34.47 -4.63
CA ASN A 49 -5.11 35.82 -4.57
C ASN A 49 -5.28 36.29 -6.02
N PHE A 50 -6.35 35.84 -6.67
CA PHE A 50 -6.70 36.24 -8.03
C PHE A 50 -7.33 37.63 -7.93
N GLY A 51 -6.47 38.63 -7.99
CA GLY A 51 -6.86 40.03 -7.93
C GLY A 51 -7.94 40.36 -8.97
N THR A 52 -9.06 40.85 -8.47
CA THR A 52 -10.13 41.50 -9.23
C THR A 52 -9.55 42.64 -10.06
N GLY A 53 -9.49 42.47 -11.38
CA GLY A 53 -9.06 43.55 -12.29
C GLY A 53 -8.91 43.13 -13.75
N GLY A 54 -10.03 43.01 -14.49
CA GLY A 54 -10.06 42.95 -15.97
C GLY A 54 -10.64 41.66 -16.55
N GLU A 55 -11.97 41.52 -16.50
CA GLU A 55 -12.74 40.27 -16.61
C GLU A 55 -12.52 39.37 -17.86
N GLY A 56 -12.00 39.85 -18.99
CA GLY A 56 -11.78 38.99 -20.18
C GLY A 56 -10.34 38.47 -20.36
N LYS A 57 -9.35 39.38 -20.21
CA LYS A 57 -7.93 39.07 -20.36
C LYS A 57 -7.34 38.33 -19.16
N ASN A 58 -7.91 38.54 -17.98
CA ASN A 58 -7.44 37.93 -16.74
C ASN A 58 -7.84 36.44 -16.64
N LEU A 59 -9.01 36.05 -17.19
CA LEU A 59 -9.44 34.66 -17.25
C LEU A 59 -8.57 33.82 -18.20
N SER A 60 -8.36 34.29 -19.44
CA SER A 60 -7.46 33.60 -20.38
C SER A 60 -6.04 33.54 -19.84
N SER A 61 -5.50 34.62 -19.26
CA SER A 61 -4.16 34.58 -18.65
C SER A 61 -4.04 33.56 -17.51
N ARG A 62 -5.11 33.34 -16.76
CA ARG A 62 -5.16 32.39 -15.65
C ARG A 62 -5.32 30.95 -16.14
N GLU A 63 -6.11 30.73 -17.17
CA GLU A 63 -6.22 29.44 -17.86
C GLU A 63 -4.88 29.06 -18.46
N ASP A 64 -4.21 29.98 -19.15
CA ASP A 64 -2.88 29.77 -19.73
C ASP A 64 -1.83 29.40 -18.66
N GLN A 65 -1.92 30.02 -17.47
CA GLN A 65 -1.08 29.66 -16.33
C GLN A 65 -1.34 28.24 -15.80
N LEU A 66 -2.62 27.84 -15.71
CA LEU A 66 -2.98 26.50 -15.28
C LEU A 66 -2.56 25.44 -16.29
N VAL A 67 -2.72 25.72 -17.59
CA VAL A 67 -2.25 24.86 -18.69
C VAL A 67 -0.73 24.75 -18.64
N GLY A 68 -0.01 25.86 -18.51
CA GLY A 68 1.45 25.85 -18.41
C GLY A 68 1.96 25.06 -17.19
N LEU A 69 1.28 25.17 -16.05
CA LEU A 69 1.60 24.37 -14.87
C LEU A 69 1.36 22.87 -15.11
N TYR A 70 0.25 22.53 -15.77
CA TYR A 70 -0.10 21.16 -16.09
C TYR A 70 0.92 20.53 -17.06
N ASP A 71 1.25 21.24 -18.15
CA ASP A 71 2.24 20.81 -19.14
C ASP A 71 3.63 20.64 -18.53
N TYR A 72 3.99 21.51 -17.58
CA TYR A 72 5.23 21.38 -16.82
C TYR A 72 5.24 20.18 -15.87
N ALA A 73 4.11 19.90 -15.20
CA ALA A 73 4.04 18.87 -14.17
C ALA A 73 3.84 17.46 -14.73
N ILE A 74 3.04 17.29 -15.80
CA ILE A 74 2.71 15.98 -16.38
C ILE A 74 3.91 15.06 -16.58
N PRO A 75 5.05 15.52 -17.14
CA PRO A 75 6.18 14.65 -17.42
C PRO A 75 6.78 13.96 -16.18
N SER A 76 6.51 14.49 -14.98
CA SER A 76 6.93 13.91 -13.70
C SER A 76 5.94 12.88 -13.12
N VAL A 77 4.76 12.71 -13.73
CA VAL A 77 3.73 11.79 -13.23
C VAL A 77 3.83 10.44 -13.95
N VAL A 78 3.84 9.36 -13.19
CA VAL A 78 3.95 7.99 -13.71
C VAL A 78 2.76 7.12 -13.28
N SER A 79 2.45 6.12 -14.10
CA SER A 79 1.55 5.03 -13.73
C SER A 79 2.34 3.92 -13.04
N ILE A 80 1.78 3.35 -11.98
CA ILE A 80 2.38 2.26 -11.20
C ILE A 80 1.46 1.06 -11.29
N GLU A 81 2.04 -0.09 -11.63
CA GLU A 81 1.35 -1.38 -11.68
C GLU A 81 2.13 -2.39 -10.85
N VAL A 82 1.45 -2.99 -9.87
CA VAL A 82 2.06 -3.93 -8.93
C VAL A 82 1.60 -5.33 -9.26
N TYR A 83 2.56 -6.24 -9.34
CA TYR A 83 2.34 -7.65 -9.70
C TYR A 83 2.82 -8.55 -8.57
N SER A 84 2.12 -9.66 -8.35
CA SER A 84 2.49 -10.67 -7.37
C SER A 84 2.46 -12.06 -7.99
N ASN A 85 3.39 -12.91 -7.57
CA ASN A 85 3.39 -14.32 -7.95
C ASN A 85 2.29 -15.04 -7.16
N SER A 86 1.33 -15.64 -7.87
CA SER A 86 0.36 -16.52 -7.22
C SER A 86 1.01 -17.88 -6.94
N SER A 87 0.96 -18.31 -5.69
CA SER A 87 1.60 -19.55 -5.21
C SER A 87 0.99 -20.83 -5.79
N GLN A 88 -0.19 -20.76 -6.42
CA GLN A 88 -0.88 -21.95 -6.91
C GLN A 88 -0.53 -22.37 -8.34
N GLU A 89 0.01 -21.47 -9.18
CA GLU A 89 0.21 -21.81 -10.61
C GLU A 89 1.41 -21.12 -11.28
N GLY A 90 2.23 -20.35 -10.57
CA GLY A 90 3.30 -19.57 -11.22
C GLY A 90 2.78 -18.44 -12.11
N THR A 91 1.47 -18.22 -12.12
CA THR A 91 0.82 -17.12 -12.82
C THR A 91 1.08 -15.82 -12.08
N VAL A 92 1.63 -14.84 -12.79
CA VAL A 92 1.78 -13.46 -12.31
C VAL A 92 0.44 -12.76 -12.46
N SER A 93 -0.16 -12.34 -11.35
CA SER A 93 -1.39 -11.55 -11.36
C SER A 93 -1.11 -10.10 -10.99
N ARG A 94 -1.84 -9.17 -11.62
CA ARG A 94 -1.84 -7.77 -11.20
C ARG A 94 -2.54 -7.68 -9.85
N ARG A 95 -1.87 -7.09 -8.88
CA ARG A 95 -2.32 -6.93 -7.50
C ARG A 95 -2.83 -5.52 -7.21
N ALA A 96 -2.20 -4.51 -7.79
CA ALA A 96 -2.65 -3.12 -7.66
C ALA A 96 -2.23 -2.23 -8.84
N SER A 97 -2.86 -1.06 -8.89
CA SER A 97 -2.57 0.01 -9.83
C SER A 97 -2.68 1.36 -9.12
N GLY A 98 -1.84 2.33 -9.49
CA GLY A 98 -1.87 3.67 -8.93
C GLY A 98 -1.01 4.64 -9.73
N THR A 99 -0.74 5.80 -9.14
CA THR A 99 0.13 6.82 -9.73
C THR A 99 1.27 7.16 -8.77
N GLY A 100 2.31 7.79 -9.29
CA GLY A 100 3.39 8.36 -8.51
C GLY A 100 4.04 9.54 -9.22
N PHE A 101 5.00 10.15 -8.53
CA PHE A 101 5.80 11.26 -9.06
C PHE A 101 7.28 10.89 -9.04
N VAL A 102 8.01 11.27 -10.09
CA VAL A 102 9.47 11.22 -10.11
C VAL A 102 10.01 12.28 -9.14
N TYR A 103 10.86 11.86 -8.21
CA TYR A 103 11.36 12.69 -7.12
C TYR A 103 12.69 13.37 -7.48
N ASP A 104 13.58 12.65 -8.15
CA ASP A 104 14.93 13.11 -8.48
C ASP A 104 15.39 12.63 -9.86
N ALA A 105 16.57 13.08 -10.27
CA ALA A 105 17.16 12.76 -11.56
C ALA A 105 17.68 11.31 -11.63
N GLU A 106 17.86 10.64 -10.49
CA GLU A 106 18.16 9.20 -10.43
C GLU A 106 16.94 8.33 -10.74
N GLY A 107 15.73 8.91 -10.73
CA GLY A 107 14.50 8.22 -11.11
C GLY A 107 13.78 7.57 -9.94
N HIS A 108 14.02 7.99 -8.70
CA HIS A 108 13.22 7.52 -7.57
C HIS A 108 11.78 8.02 -7.68
N ILE A 109 10.81 7.17 -7.30
CA ILE A 109 9.38 7.46 -7.42
C ILE A 109 8.74 7.50 -6.03
N ILE A 110 7.95 8.54 -5.75
CA ILE A 110 7.10 8.63 -4.56
C ILE A 110 5.67 8.25 -4.92
N THR A 111 5.05 7.41 -4.10
CA THR A 111 3.64 7.01 -4.19
C THR A 111 3.06 6.78 -2.79
N ASN A 112 1.75 6.52 -2.73
CA ASN A 112 1.10 6.12 -1.50
C ASN A 112 1.43 4.67 -1.16
N GLU A 113 1.54 4.37 0.13
CA GLU A 113 1.90 3.03 0.60
C GLU A 113 0.89 1.96 0.18
N HIS A 114 -0.41 2.28 0.17
CA HIS A 114 -1.46 1.34 -0.22
C HIS A 114 -1.34 0.89 -1.67
N VAL A 115 -0.72 1.68 -2.57
CA VAL A 115 -0.49 1.27 -3.96
C VAL A 115 0.44 0.06 -4.01
N ILE A 116 1.40 -0.02 -3.09
CA ILE A 116 2.43 -1.08 -3.07
C ILE A 116 2.01 -2.26 -2.19
N ARG A 117 1.29 -2.03 -1.08
CA ARG A 117 0.92 -3.10 -0.12
C ARG A 117 -0.51 -3.64 -0.24
N SER A 118 -1.21 -3.32 -1.33
CA SER A 118 -2.52 -3.90 -1.66
C SER A 118 -2.49 -5.42 -1.78
#